data_AF-A0A3A8LBY1-F1
#
_entry.id   AF-A0A3A8LBY1-F1
#
_cell.length_a   1.000
_cell.length_b   1.000
_cell.length_c   1.000
_cell.angle_alpha   90.00
_cell.angle_beta   90.00
_cell.angle_gamma   90.00
#
_symmetry.space_group_name_H-M   'P 1'
#
loop_
_entity.id
_entity.type
_entity.pdbx_description
1 polymer ?
#
loop_
_entity_poly.entity_id
_entity_poly.type
_entity_poly.pdbx_seq_one_letter_code
_entity_poly.pdbx_strand_id
1 'polypeptide(L)'
;MRRAVAGFRRDAARAADRSEFDALVTALAAVSPEFARIWDEHDMVELSEGLKVIIHPGIGPIEFEHVTLSHLEPDGHELRVSLYSPVPGESMERARKLFPRATR
;
A
#
# COMPACT_ATOMS: atom_id res chain seq x y z
N MET A 1 16.40 7.86 6.76
CA MET A 1 16.68 6.86 5.71
C MET A 1 15.42 6.14 5.23
N ARG A 2 14.71 5.36 6.06
CA ARG A 2 13.53 4.56 5.67
C ARG A 2 12.45 5.28 4.84
N ARG A 3 11.98 6.45 5.28
CA ARG A 3 10.99 7.25 4.53
C ARG A 3 11.47 7.68 3.14
N ALA A 4 12.76 8.02 3.01
CA ALA A 4 13.35 8.41 1.73
C ALA A 4 13.45 7.20 0.77
N VAL A 5 13.82 6.02 1.28
CA VAL A 5 13.86 4.77 0.48
C VAL A 5 12.45 4.38 0.04
N ALA A 6 11.44 4.53 0.91
CA ALA A 6 10.05 4.28 0.56
C ALA A 6 9.53 5.25 -0.52
N GLY A 7 9.85 6.55 -0.41
CA GLY A 7 9.54 7.55 -1.44
C GLY A 7 10.19 7.21 -2.77
N PHE A 8 11.50 6.95 -2.77
CA PHE A 8 12.27 6.58 -3.95
C PHE A 8 11.72 5.32 -4.63
N ARG A 9 11.33 4.30 -3.85
CA ARG A 9 10.67 3.09 -4.37
C ARG A 9 9.33 3.39 -5.03
N ARG A 10 8.52 4.30 -4.46
CA ARG A 10 7.24 4.72 -5.06
C ARG A 10 7.44 5.47 -6.36
N ASP A 11 8.46 6.32 -6.45
CA ASP A 11 8.77 7.06 -7.67
C ASP A 11 9.26 6.12 -8.77
N ALA A 12 10.18 5.20 -8.42
CA ALA A 12 10.57 4.10 -9.29
C ALA A 12 9.35 3.28 -9.73
N ALA A 13 8.38 3.06 -8.83
CA ALA A 13 7.16 2.30 -9.11
C ALA A 13 6.24 2.95 -10.16
N ARG A 14 6.25 4.27 -10.26
CA ARG A 14 5.36 5.05 -11.14
C ARG A 14 6.03 5.46 -12.45
N ALA A 15 7.35 5.31 -12.57
CA ALA A 15 8.09 5.70 -13.75
C ALA A 15 7.75 4.80 -14.95
N ALA A 16 7.50 5.42 -16.11
CA ALA A 16 7.26 4.71 -17.36
C ALA A 16 8.53 4.00 -17.87
N ASP A 17 9.70 4.56 -17.61
CA ASP A 17 11.01 3.95 -17.76
C ASP A 17 11.72 3.93 -16.41
N ARG A 18 12.20 2.76 -15.99
CA ARG A 18 12.83 2.52 -14.68
C ARG A 18 14.34 2.34 -14.75
N SER A 19 14.93 2.36 -15.93
CA SER A 19 16.35 2.05 -16.14
C SER A 19 17.29 2.90 -15.27
N GLU A 20 17.03 4.21 -15.15
CA GLU A 20 17.82 5.10 -14.30
C GLU A 20 17.62 4.83 -12.79
N PHE A 21 16.39 4.49 -12.38
CA PHE A 21 16.11 4.10 -10.99
C PHE A 21 16.88 2.83 -10.63
N ASP A 22 16.85 1.81 -11.48
CA ASP A 22 17.51 0.53 -11.23
C ASP A 22 19.04 0.68 -11.16
N ALA A 23 19.62 1.51 -12.02
CA ALA A 23 21.05 1.84 -11.99
C ALA A 23 21.43 2.54 -10.68
N LEU A 24 20.60 3.50 -10.23
CA LEU A 24 20.85 4.25 -9.01
C LEU A 24 20.66 3.38 -7.75
N VAL A 25 19.65 2.52 -7.73
CA VAL A 25 19.46 1.51 -6.67
C VAL A 25 20.71 0.63 -6.55
N THR A 26 21.23 0.15 -7.68
CA THR A 26 22.43 -0.69 -7.70
C THR A 26 23.63 0.04 -7.11
N ALA A 27 23.86 1.29 -7.53
CA ALA A 27 24.97 2.10 -7.02
C ALA A 27 24.83 2.39 -5.51
N LEU A 28 23.63 2.73 -5.05
CA LEU A 28 23.36 3.04 -3.64
C LEU A 28 23.45 1.81 -2.74
N ALA A 29 22.96 0.65 -3.20
CA ALA A 29 23.06 -0.60 -2.47
C ALA A 29 24.53 -1.06 -2.29
N ALA A 30 25.39 -0.79 -3.28
CA ALA A 30 26.81 -1.12 -3.21
C ALA A 30 27.57 -0.31 -2.14
N VAL A 31 27.18 0.95 -1.92
CA VAL A 31 27.88 1.85 -0.98
C VAL A 31 27.20 1.96 0.39
N SER A 32 25.95 1.49 0.52
CA SER A 32 25.18 1.58 1.76
C SER A 32 24.44 0.28 2.05
N PRO A 33 25.00 -0.58 2.93
CA PRO A 33 24.32 -1.78 3.41
C PRO A 33 22.99 -1.48 4.11
N GLU A 34 22.87 -0.32 4.76
CA GLU A 34 21.61 0.12 5.37
C GLU A 34 20.54 0.40 4.30
N PHE A 35 20.91 1.08 3.21
CA PHE A 35 20.02 1.30 2.08
C PHE A 35 19.62 -0.04 1.46
N ALA A 36 20.58 -0.93 1.19
CA ALA A 36 20.32 -2.24 0.61
C ALA A 36 19.31 -3.03 1.45
N ARG A 37 19.51 -3.08 2.77
CA ARG A 37 18.59 -3.75 3.71
C ARG A 37 17.18 -3.15 3.68
N ILE A 38 17.06 -1.82 3.69
CA ILE A 38 15.75 -1.15 3.64
C ILE A 38 15.10 -1.30 2.26
N TRP A 39 15.88 -1.32 1.19
CA TRP A 39 15.42 -1.51 -0.19
C TRP A 39 14.90 -2.94 -0.43
N ASP A 40 15.56 -3.95 0.14
CA ASP A 40 15.13 -5.36 0.06
C ASP A 40 13.96 -5.69 0.99
N GLU A 41 13.80 -4.93 2.08
CA GLU A 41 12.59 -4.95 2.90
C GLU A 41 11.40 -4.50 2.04
N HIS A 42 10.75 -5.49 1.42
CA HIS A 42 9.48 -5.42 0.73
C HIS A 42 8.37 -5.01 1.72
N ASP A 43 8.41 -3.78 2.20
CA ASP A 43 7.17 -3.11 2.58
C ASP A 43 6.38 -2.96 1.29
N MET A 44 5.37 -3.83 1.19
CA MET A 44 4.38 -3.97 0.12
C MET A 44 4.35 -2.73 -0.75
N VAL A 45 4.61 -2.88 -2.06
CA VAL A 45 4.12 -1.93 -3.05
C VAL A 45 2.68 -1.67 -2.67
N GLU A 46 2.40 -0.48 -2.16
CA GLU A 46 1.06 -0.12 -1.73
C GLU A 46 0.27 -0.01 -3.02
N LEU A 47 -0.36 -1.13 -3.38
CA LEU A 47 -1.26 -1.21 -4.51
C LEU A 47 -2.32 -0.16 -4.23
N SER A 48 -2.31 0.91 -5.03
CA SER A 48 -3.27 2.01 -4.89
C SER A 48 -4.69 1.53 -5.13
N GLU A 49 -4.87 0.34 -5.69
CA GLU A 49 -6.16 -0.33 -5.81
C GLU A 49 -5.97 -1.85 -5.90
N GLY A 50 -7.01 -2.63 -5.62
CA GLY A 50 -6.99 -4.07 -5.80
C GLY A 50 -7.97 -4.82 -4.92
N LEU A 51 -7.81 -6.14 -4.85
CA LEU A 51 -8.57 -7.00 -3.94
C LEU A 51 -7.75 -7.28 -2.68
N LYS A 52 -8.34 -7.01 -1.52
CA LYS A 52 -7.79 -7.34 -0.20
C LYS A 52 -8.68 -8.35 0.48
N VAL A 53 -8.09 -9.48 0.87
CA VAL A 53 -8.79 -10.50 1.66
C VAL A 53 -8.39 -10.37 3.12
N ILE A 54 -9.37 -10.18 3.99
CA ILE A 54 -9.20 -10.14 5.45
C ILE A 54 -9.83 -11.40 6.04
N ILE A 55 -9.05 -12.17 6.78
CA ILE A 55 -9.55 -13.36 7.48
C ILE A 55 -9.95 -12.96 8.91
N HIS A 56 -11.24 -12.71 9.13
CA HIS A 56 -11.72 -12.30 10.45
C HIS A 56 -11.97 -13.52 11.36
N PRO A 57 -11.40 -13.55 12.59
CA PRO A 57 -11.68 -14.61 13.55
C PRO A 57 -13.19 -14.72 13.83
N GLY A 58 -13.79 -15.90 13.60
CA GLY A 58 -15.20 -16.17 13.87
C GLY A 58 -16.20 -15.77 12.77
N ILE A 59 -15.80 -15.02 11.74
CA ILE A 59 -16.69 -14.65 10.61
C ILE A 59 -16.18 -15.22 9.28
N GLY A 60 -14.88 -15.50 9.17
CA GLY A 60 -14.26 -16.05 7.98
C GLY A 60 -13.69 -14.96 7.04
N PRO A 61 -13.32 -15.34 5.81
CA PRO A 61 -12.70 -14.41 4.88
C PRO A 61 -13.68 -13.36 4.36
N ILE A 62 -13.21 -12.14 4.19
CA ILE A 62 -13.97 -11.02 3.63
C ILE A 62 -13.08 -10.37 2.58
N GLU A 63 -13.54 -10.39 1.34
CA GLU A 63 -12.85 -9.77 0.22
C GLU A 63 -13.36 -8.35 0.02
N PHE A 64 -12.43 -7.42 -0.13
CA PHE A 64 -12.69 -6.01 -0.36
C PHE A 64 -12.01 -5.57 -1.64
N GLU A 65 -12.75 -4.91 -2.53
CA GLU A 65 -12.13 -3.99 -3.46
C GLU A 65 -11.63 -2.78 -2.65
N HIS A 66 -10.37 -2.42 -2.84
CA HIS A 66 -9.79 -1.26 -2.18
C HIS A 66 -9.26 -0.27 -3.18
N VAL A 67 -9.28 0.99 -2.79
CA VAL A 67 -8.53 2.08 -3.44
C VAL A 67 -7.90 2.93 -2.35
N THR A 68 -6.66 3.36 -2.56
CA THR A 68 -5.90 4.22 -1.66
C THR A 68 -5.49 5.47 -2.41
N LEU A 69 -6.07 6.59 -2.00
CA LEU A 69 -5.77 7.93 -2.50
C LEU A 69 -4.70 8.55 -1.59
N SER A 70 -3.62 9.05 -2.19
CA SER A 70 -2.53 9.70 -1.45
C SER A 70 -2.32 11.12 -1.98
N HIS A 71 -2.20 12.07 -1.06
CA HIS A 71 -1.88 13.46 -1.34
C HIS A 71 -0.67 13.88 -0.52
N LEU A 72 0.41 14.29 -1.19
CA LEU A 72 1.59 14.83 -0.54
C LEU A 72 1.46 16.36 -0.51
N GLU A 73 1.43 16.91 0.70
CA GLU A 73 1.39 18.34 0.94
C GLU A 73 2.76 18.98 0.68
N PRO A 74 2.81 20.28 0.32
CA PRO A 74 4.07 20.97 0.01
C PRO A 74 5.08 21.02 1.17
N ASP A 75 4.61 20.91 2.41
CA ASP A 75 5.45 20.86 3.62
C ASP A 75 5.97 19.45 3.95
N GLY A 76 5.62 18.45 3.12
CA GLY A 76 6.07 17.08 3.23
C GLY A 76 5.16 16.16 4.05
N HIS A 77 4.01 16.63 4.52
CA HIS A 77 2.99 15.76 5.13
C HIS A 77 2.26 14.94 4.05
N GLU A 78 1.99 13.66 4.32
CA GLU A 78 1.27 12.78 3.39
C GLU A 78 -0.11 12.42 3.99
N LEU A 79 -1.18 12.87 3.33
CA LEU A 79 -2.54 12.42 3.60
C LEU A 79 -2.83 11.17 2.78
N ARG A 80 -3.27 10.11 3.46
CA ARG A 80 -3.68 8.86 2.80
C ARG A 80 -5.08 8.44 3.21
N VAL A 81 -5.93 8.20 2.22
CA VAL A 81 -7.31 7.74 2.40
C VAL A 81 -7.47 6.41 1.69
N SER A 82 -7.72 5.33 2.45
CA SER A 82 -8.02 4.01 1.90
C SER A 82 -9.50 3.71 2.04
N LEU A 83 -10.17 3.46 0.92
CA LEU A 83 -11.54 2.98 0.86
C LEU A 83 -11.52 1.47 0.65
N TYR A 84 -12.36 0.76 1.40
CA TYR A 84 -12.53 -0.69 1.30
C TYR A 84 -14.03 -0.99 1.13
N SER A 85 -14.38 -1.53 -0.04
CA SER A 85 -15.74 -1.92 -0.39
C SER A 85 -15.82 -3.44 -0.42
N PRO A 86 -16.61 -4.09 0.47
CA PRO A 86 -16.80 -5.53 0.39
C PRO A 86 -17.33 -5.92 -0.98
N VAL A 87 -16.77 -6.95 -1.60
CA VAL A 87 -17.31 -7.47 -2.86
C VAL A 87 -18.76 -7.95 -2.64
N PRO A 88 -19.67 -7.74 -3.62
CA PRO A 88 -21.05 -8.19 -3.51
C PRO A 88 -21.16 -9.70 -3.20
N GLY A 89 -22.16 -10.08 -2.41
CA GLY A 89 -22.39 -11.47 -2.01
C GLY A 89 -21.89 -11.76 -0.59
N GLU A 90 -21.19 -12.88 -0.41
CA GLU A 90 -20.88 -13.39 0.92
C GLU A 90 -19.97 -12.43 1.72
N SER A 91 -18.99 -11.80 1.08
CA SER A 91 -18.13 -10.80 1.72
C SER A 91 -18.93 -9.60 2.24
N MET A 92 -19.91 -9.10 1.48
CA MET A 92 -20.80 -8.02 1.92
C MET A 92 -21.65 -8.43 3.13
N GLU A 93 -22.23 -9.63 3.11
CA GLU A 93 -23.02 -10.15 4.23
C GLU A 93 -22.15 -10.34 5.49
N ARG A 94 -20.92 -10.85 5.33
CA ARG A 94 -19.96 -10.98 6.43
C ARG A 94 -19.51 -9.62 6.96
N ALA A 95 -19.23 -8.65 6.09
CA ALA A 95 -18.83 -7.30 6.48
C ALA A 95 -19.96 -6.59 7.25
N ARG A 96 -21.22 -6.79 6.88
CA ARG A 96 -22.38 -6.20 7.57
C ARG A 96 -22.52 -6.67 9.01
N LYS A 97 -22.07 -7.88 9.34
CA LYS A 97 -22.03 -8.39 10.73
C LYS A 97 -21.01 -7.64 11.59
N LEU A 98 -19.93 -7.15 10.99
CA LEU A 98 -18.87 -6.40 11.66
C LEU A 98 -19.16 -4.91 11.77
N PHE A 99 -19.75 -4.35 10.71
CA PHE A 99 -20.07 -2.94 10.59
C PHE A 99 -21.59 -2.78 10.44
N PRO A 100 -22.36 -2.96 11.52
CA PRO A 100 -23.79 -2.71 11.47
C PRO A 100 -24.01 -1.26 11.05
N ARG A 101 -25.08 -1.01 10.27
CA ARG A 101 -25.43 0.34 9.85
C ARG A 101 -25.46 1.23 11.09
N ALA A 102 -24.71 2.33 11.07
CA ALA A 102 -24.84 3.35 12.10
C ALA A 102 -26.29 3.86 12.05
N THR A 103 -27.07 3.51 13.08
CA THR A 103 -28.40 4.07 13.27
C THR A 103 -28.20 5.55 13.56
N ARG A 104 -28.68 6.40 12.65
CA ARG A 104 -28.67 7.85 12.81
C ARG A 104 -29.78 8.28 13.76
#